data_AF-A0A956M4F9-F1
#
_entry.id   AF-A0A956M4F9-F1
#
_cell.length_a   1.000
_cell.length_b   1.000
_cell.length_c   1.000
_cell.angle_alpha   90.00
_cell.angle_beta   90.00
_cell.angle_gamma   90.00
#
_symmetry.space_group_name_H-M   'P 1'
#
loop_
_entity.id
_entity.type
_entity.pdbx_description
1 polymer ?
#
loop_
_entity_poly.entity_id
_entity_poly.type
_entity_poly.pdbx_seq_one_letter_code
_entity_poly.pdbx_strand_id
1 'polypeptide(L)'
;AKVTGHRVVVLITDGEETCGGDPATAVEALAKSGVETRVDIVGFAIDEADLKNTFRYWASLGGGRFHDAADAGTLGASLIEALRTPFHVLDASGSIVADGLVGGEPVPLPAGEYRIRLQAHPPVEHPATVSSGKETRVTLVP
;
A
#
# COMPACT_ATOMS: atom_id res chain seq x y z
N ALA A 1 -12.87 18.53 -14.93
CA ALA A 1 -12.81 18.93 -13.51
C ALA A 1 -11.42 18.63 -12.97
N LYS A 2 -10.76 19.57 -12.30
CA LYS A 2 -9.48 19.31 -11.62
C LYS A 2 -9.81 18.55 -10.34
N VAL A 3 -9.67 17.22 -10.35
CA VAL A 3 -9.79 16.42 -9.12
C VAL A 3 -8.54 16.71 -8.30
N THR A 4 -8.72 17.36 -7.15
CA THR A 4 -7.68 17.66 -6.16
C THR A 4 -7.64 16.54 -5.12
N GLY A 5 -6.44 16.01 -4.83
CA GLY A 5 -6.22 14.94 -3.85
C GLY A 5 -5.44 13.76 -4.42
N HIS A 6 -4.96 12.88 -3.54
CA HIS A 6 -4.33 11.61 -3.93
C HIS A 6 -5.26 10.79 -4.80
N ARG A 7 -4.71 10.19 -5.85
CA ARG A 7 -5.41 9.24 -6.70
C ARG A 7 -4.91 7.84 -6.44
N VAL A 8 -5.81 6.88 -6.55
CA VAL A 8 -5.48 5.45 -6.46
C VAL A 8 -5.87 4.82 -7.78
N VAL A 9 -4.93 4.13 -8.40
CA VAL A 9 -5.17 3.21 -9.51
C VAL A 9 -5.01 1.80 -8.96
N VAL A 10 -6.03 0.98 -9.16
CA VAL A 10 -5.96 -0.45 -8.84
C VAL A 10 -5.96 -1.21 -10.15
N LEU A 11 -4.84 -1.86 -10.47
CA LEU A 11 -4.74 -2.80 -11.58
C LEU A 11 -5.15 -4.18 -11.08
N ILE A 12 -6.10 -4.83 -11.75
CA ILE A 12 -6.49 -6.21 -11.48
C ILE A 12 -6.06 -7.06 -12.68
N THR A 13 -5.28 -8.12 -12.46
CA THR A 13 -4.76 -8.99 -13.53
C THR A 13 -4.75 -10.45 -13.09
N ASP A 14 -4.94 -11.37 -14.03
CA ASP A 14 -4.86 -12.83 -13.85
C ASP A 14 -3.62 -13.46 -14.51
N GLY A 15 -2.71 -12.65 -15.07
CA GLY A 15 -1.50 -13.17 -15.71
C GLY A 15 -0.46 -12.12 -16.11
N GLU A 16 0.63 -12.62 -16.69
CA GLU A 16 1.73 -11.83 -17.22
C GLU A 16 1.32 -11.07 -18.50
N GLU A 17 1.93 -9.91 -18.72
CA GLU A 17 1.78 -9.15 -19.96
C GLU A 17 2.49 -9.86 -21.11
N THR A 18 1.76 -10.19 -22.18
CA THR A 18 2.29 -10.98 -23.33
C THR A 18 2.25 -10.24 -24.67
N CYS A 19 1.73 -9.01 -24.72
CA CYS A 19 1.64 -8.22 -25.95
C CYS A 19 2.87 -7.33 -26.20
N GLY A 20 3.93 -7.47 -25.37
CA GLY A 20 5.18 -6.74 -25.51
C GLY A 20 5.17 -5.32 -24.92
N GLY A 21 4.21 -5.02 -24.05
CA GLY A 21 4.19 -3.79 -23.26
C GLY A 21 5.28 -3.77 -22.18
N ASP A 22 5.49 -2.59 -21.58
CA ASP A 22 6.36 -2.40 -20.41
C ASP A 22 5.55 -1.76 -19.26
N PRO A 23 4.92 -2.58 -18.41
CA PRO A 23 4.14 -2.09 -17.28
C PRO A 23 4.97 -1.30 -16.27
N ALA A 24 6.25 -1.64 -16.06
CA ALA A 24 7.12 -0.91 -15.14
C ALA A 24 7.31 0.53 -15.59
N THR A 25 7.67 0.73 -16.86
CA THR A 25 7.81 2.06 -17.46
C THR A 25 6.49 2.84 -17.43
N ALA A 26 5.36 2.18 -17.68
CA ALA A 26 4.05 2.82 -17.62
C ALA A 26 3.70 3.32 -16.20
N VAL A 27 3.96 2.50 -15.18
CA VAL A 27 3.73 2.88 -13.77
C VAL A 27 4.65 4.03 -13.36
N GLU A 28 5.93 4.00 -13.73
CA GLU A 28 6.85 5.10 -13.44
C GLU A 28 6.41 6.40 -14.12
N ALA A 29 5.98 6.34 -15.38
CA ALA A 29 5.50 7.50 -16.12
C ALA A 29 4.25 8.09 -15.44
N LEU A 30 3.34 7.24 -14.97
CA LEU A 30 2.15 7.66 -14.23
C LEU A 30 2.52 8.34 -12.91
N ALA A 31 3.44 7.76 -12.13
CA ALA A 31 3.93 8.35 -10.88
C ALA A 31 4.59 9.72 -11.11
N LYS A 32 5.25 9.91 -12.26
CA LYS A 32 5.92 11.16 -12.66
C LYS A 32 4.98 12.19 -13.34
N SER A 33 3.71 11.84 -13.59
CA SER A 33 2.78 12.68 -14.39
C SER A 33 2.32 13.99 -13.73
N GLY A 34 2.84 14.33 -12.55
CA GLY A 34 2.48 15.53 -11.79
C GLY A 34 1.16 15.40 -11.03
N VAL A 35 0.56 14.21 -11.05
CA VAL A 35 -0.59 13.83 -10.23
C VAL A 35 -0.12 12.79 -9.24
N GLU A 36 -0.24 13.09 -7.95
CA GLU A 36 0.12 12.15 -6.88
C GLU A 36 -0.79 10.92 -6.94
N THR A 37 -0.28 9.86 -7.58
CA THR A 37 -1.03 8.65 -7.91
C THR A 37 -0.34 7.46 -7.29
N ARG A 38 -1.08 6.72 -6.47
CA ARG A 38 -0.69 5.41 -5.97
C ARG A 38 -1.16 4.33 -6.94
N VAL A 39 -0.31 3.36 -7.24
CA VAL A 39 -0.69 2.19 -8.06
C VAL A 39 -0.62 0.92 -7.23
N ASP A 40 -1.78 0.36 -6.89
CA ASP A 40 -1.90 -0.96 -6.30
C ASP A 40 -2.19 -2.01 -7.38
N ILE A 41 -1.70 -3.23 -7.19
CA ILE A 41 -1.93 -4.36 -8.10
C ILE A 41 -2.59 -5.49 -7.34
N VAL A 42 -3.71 -6.00 -7.85
CA VAL A 42 -4.39 -7.20 -7.36
C VAL A 42 -4.14 -8.32 -8.38
N GLY A 43 -3.38 -9.34 -7.99
CA GLY A 43 -3.17 -10.54 -8.80
C GLY A 43 -4.25 -11.57 -8.50
N PHE A 44 -5.00 -12.01 -9.50
CA PHE A 44 -6.07 -12.99 -9.38
C PHE A 44 -5.60 -14.37 -9.83
N ALA A 45 -5.72 -15.39 -8.98
CA ALA A 45 -5.37 -16.77 -9.29
C ALA A 45 -3.94 -16.94 -9.86
N ILE A 46 -3.00 -16.15 -9.36
CA ILE A 46 -1.59 -16.24 -9.74
C ILE A 46 -0.91 -17.28 -8.84
N ASP A 47 -0.31 -18.31 -9.43
CA ASP A 47 0.47 -19.30 -8.67
C ASP A 47 1.97 -19.03 -8.70
N GLU A 48 2.45 -18.41 -9.78
CA GLU A 48 3.86 -18.22 -10.05
C GLU A 48 4.50 -17.16 -9.14
N ALA A 49 5.44 -17.60 -8.30
CA ALA A 49 6.10 -16.72 -7.32
C ALA A 49 6.87 -15.57 -7.98
N ASP A 50 7.51 -15.83 -9.12
CA ASP A 50 8.27 -14.81 -9.86
C ASP A 50 7.36 -13.75 -10.48
N LEU A 51 6.18 -14.16 -10.95
CA LEU A 51 5.17 -13.22 -11.44
C LEU A 51 4.63 -12.34 -10.30
N LYS A 52 4.36 -12.93 -9.12
CA LYS A 52 3.99 -12.13 -7.92
C LYS A 52 5.08 -11.15 -7.52
N ASN A 53 6.36 -11.54 -7.62
CA ASN A 53 7.49 -10.65 -7.34
C ASN A 53 7.56 -9.50 -8.35
N THR A 54 7.28 -9.79 -9.62
CA THR A 54 7.19 -8.78 -10.68
C THR A 54 6.08 -7.77 -10.39
N PHE A 55 4.89 -8.24 -9.99
CA PHE A 55 3.79 -7.35 -9.60
C PHE A 55 4.09 -6.53 -8.35
N ARG A 56 4.76 -7.11 -7.33
CA ARG A 56 5.24 -6.35 -6.16
C ARG A 56 6.18 -5.21 -6.59
N TYR A 57 7.12 -5.51 -7.48
CA TYR A 57 8.03 -4.52 -8.02
C TYR A 57 7.29 -3.41 -8.76
N TRP A 58 6.40 -3.74 -9.69
CA TRP A 58 5.62 -2.73 -10.41
C TRP A 58 4.78 -1.84 -9.48
N ALA A 59 4.05 -2.42 -8.53
CA ALA A 59 3.26 -1.65 -7.57
C ALA A 59 4.15 -0.67 -6.76
N SER A 60 5.35 -1.11 -6.37
CA SER A 60 6.30 -0.27 -5.62
C SER A 60 6.79 0.95 -6.41
N LEU A 61 6.94 0.84 -7.74
CA LEU A 61 7.30 1.97 -8.60
C LEU A 61 6.23 3.06 -8.58
N GLY A 62 4.98 2.67 -8.34
CA GLY A 62 3.83 3.56 -8.19
C GLY A 62 3.50 3.90 -6.74
N GLY A 63 4.37 3.57 -5.77
CA GLY A 63 4.14 3.82 -4.35
C GLY A 63 2.96 3.05 -3.73
N GLY A 64 2.43 2.03 -4.41
CA GLY A 64 1.37 1.17 -3.90
C GLY A 64 1.89 -0.22 -3.54
N ARG A 65 0.97 -1.19 -3.45
CA ARG A 65 1.26 -2.55 -2.99
C ARG A 65 0.65 -3.60 -3.92
N PHE A 66 1.23 -4.79 -3.87
CA PHE A 66 0.64 -5.98 -4.47
C PHE A 66 -0.24 -6.71 -3.46
N HIS A 67 -1.42 -7.14 -3.90
CA HIS A 67 -2.42 -7.86 -3.13
C HIS A 67 -2.71 -9.18 -3.86
N ASP A 68 -2.57 -10.29 -3.15
CA ASP A 68 -2.72 -11.64 -3.73
C ASP A 68 -4.16 -12.13 -3.52
N ALA A 69 -4.93 -12.23 -4.60
CA ALA A 69 -6.28 -12.81 -4.59
C ALA A 69 -6.19 -14.23 -5.15
N ALA A 70 -6.00 -15.21 -4.28
CA ALA A 70 -5.82 -16.60 -4.68
C ALA A 70 -7.03 -17.17 -5.45
N ASP A 71 -8.23 -16.64 -5.21
CA ASP A 71 -9.48 -17.11 -5.80
C ASP A 71 -10.59 -16.04 -5.79
N ALA A 72 -11.76 -16.40 -6.31
CA ALA A 72 -12.93 -15.52 -6.35
C ALA A 72 -13.46 -15.15 -4.95
N GLY A 73 -13.23 -15.98 -3.93
CA GLY A 73 -13.65 -15.71 -2.56
C GLY A 73 -12.81 -14.62 -1.89
N THR A 74 -11.54 -14.52 -2.29
CA THR A 74 -10.57 -13.56 -1.73
C THR A 74 -10.47 -12.26 -2.53
N LEU A 75 -10.86 -12.25 -3.81
CA LEU A 75 -10.78 -11.07 -4.69
C LEU A 75 -11.42 -9.81 -4.10
N GLY A 76 -12.61 -9.93 -3.50
CA GLY A 76 -13.31 -8.80 -2.89
C GLY A 76 -12.53 -8.19 -1.71
N ALA A 77 -11.92 -9.04 -0.88
CA ALA A 77 -11.11 -8.59 0.25
C ALA A 77 -9.83 -7.89 -0.23
N SER A 78 -9.11 -8.48 -1.19
CA SER A 78 -7.90 -7.89 -1.78
C SER A 78 -8.17 -6.53 -2.44
N LEU A 79 -9.32 -6.37 -3.09
CA LEU A 79 -9.74 -5.08 -3.64
C LEU A 79 -10.01 -4.03 -2.56
N ILE A 80 -10.68 -4.42 -1.47
CA ILE A 80 -10.91 -3.52 -0.33
C ILE A 80 -9.56 -3.11 0.29
N GLU A 81 -8.62 -4.02 0.43
CA GLU A 81 -7.27 -3.73 0.93
C GLU A 81 -6.50 -2.76 0.05
N ALA A 82 -6.55 -2.92 -1.27
CA ALA A 82 -5.94 -1.99 -2.24
C ALA A 82 -6.47 -0.54 -2.11
N LEU A 83 -7.70 -0.38 -1.64
CA LEU A 83 -8.33 0.93 -1.43
C LEU A 83 -8.01 1.54 -0.05
N ARG A 84 -7.48 0.78 0.91
CA ARG A 84 -7.16 1.30 2.24
C ARG A 84 -6.04 2.34 2.18
N THR A 85 -6.06 3.26 3.14
CA THR A 85 -5.00 4.26 3.30
C THR A 85 -3.78 3.60 3.95
N PRO A 86 -2.58 3.64 3.33
CA PRO A 86 -1.38 3.16 3.95
C PRO A 86 -0.86 4.13 5.01
N PHE A 87 -0.12 3.59 5.98
CA PHE A 87 0.60 4.38 6.97
C PHE A 87 2.02 3.86 7.16
N HIS A 88 2.91 4.77 7.56
CA HIS A 88 4.27 4.48 8.01
C HIS A 88 4.36 4.64 9.52
N VAL A 89 5.11 3.77 10.18
CA VAL A 89 5.52 3.93 11.57
C VAL A 89 6.94 4.44 11.58
N LEU A 90 7.16 5.59 12.21
CA LEU A 90 8.45 6.23 12.34
C LEU A 90 8.95 6.11 13.79
N ASP A 91 10.22 5.79 13.95
CA ASP A 91 10.89 5.86 15.25
C ASP A 91 11.26 7.30 15.66
N ALA A 92 11.96 7.44 16.79
CA ALA A 92 12.43 8.71 17.30
C ALA A 92 13.40 9.44 16.36
N SER A 93 14.15 8.70 15.52
CA SER A 93 15.04 9.28 14.50
C SER A 93 14.29 9.76 13.26
N GLY A 94 13.01 9.40 13.12
CA GLY A 94 12.23 9.64 11.91
C GLY A 94 12.46 8.59 10.83
N SER A 95 13.06 7.44 11.15
CA SER A 95 13.21 6.32 10.23
C SER A 95 11.93 5.49 10.19
N ILE A 96 11.52 5.06 9.00
CA ILE A 96 10.40 4.12 8.83
C ILE A 96 10.85 2.76 9.35
N VAL A 97 10.17 2.26 10.38
CA VAL A 97 10.44 0.97 11.02
C VAL A 97 9.37 -0.08 10.73
N ALA A 98 8.22 0.35 10.19
CA ALA A 98 7.11 -0.51 9.84
C ALA A 98 6.11 0.21 8.94
N ASP A 99 5.27 -0.58 8.27
CA ASP A 99 4.24 -0.15 7.33
C ASP A 99 2.94 -0.91 7.57
N GLY A 100 1.79 -0.26 7.36
CA GLY A 100 0.49 -0.92 7.50
C GLY A 100 -0.61 -0.28 6.67
N LEU A 101 -1.82 -0.82 6.79
CA LEU A 101 -3.04 -0.30 6.18
C LEU A 101 -4.03 0.07 7.29
N VAL A 102 -4.69 1.22 7.17
CA VAL A 102 -5.75 1.62 8.11
C VAL A 102 -6.87 0.58 8.11
N GLY A 103 -7.18 0.04 9.30
CA GLY A 103 -8.16 -1.05 9.45
C GLY A 103 -7.71 -2.41 8.94
N GLY A 104 -6.42 -2.56 8.58
CA GLY A 104 -5.78 -3.82 8.26
C GLY A 104 -5.27 -4.58 9.47
N GLU A 105 -4.51 -5.63 9.20
CA GLU A 105 -3.89 -6.46 10.23
C GLU A 105 -2.95 -5.63 11.14
N PRO A 106 -2.90 -5.93 12.45
CA PRO A 106 -1.97 -5.28 13.37
C PRO A 106 -0.51 -5.48 12.96
N VAL A 107 0.28 -4.41 13.05
CA VAL A 107 1.71 -4.45 12.71
C VAL A 107 2.52 -4.74 13.98
N PRO A 108 3.31 -5.83 14.04
CA PRO A 108 4.10 -6.16 15.22
C PRO A 108 5.27 -5.18 15.38
N LEU A 109 5.40 -4.62 16.57
CA LEU A 109 6.44 -3.65 16.91
C LEU A 109 7.03 -3.94 18.29
N PRO A 110 8.33 -3.68 18.51
CA PRO A 110 8.88 -3.58 19.84
C PRO A 110 8.15 -2.53 20.69
N ALA A 111 8.23 -2.67 22.01
CA ALA A 111 7.73 -1.63 22.90
C ALA A 111 8.57 -0.35 22.73
N GLY A 112 7.91 0.80 22.64
CA GLY A 112 8.57 2.07 22.38
C GLY A 112 7.62 3.20 21.99
N GLU A 113 8.21 4.37 21.76
CA GLU A 113 7.53 5.57 21.27
C GLU A 113 7.72 5.70 19.76
N TYR A 114 6.64 5.99 19.05
CA TYR A 114 6.59 6.07 17.60
C TYR A 114 5.74 7.25 17.13
N ARG A 115 5.85 7.57 15.84
CA ARG A 115 4.89 8.41 15.13
C ARG A 115 4.28 7.61 13.99
N ILE A 116 2.96 7.68 13.83
CA ILE A 116 2.24 7.08 12.71
C ILE A 116 1.99 8.18 11.69
N ARG A 117 2.50 8.03 10.46
CA ARG A 117 2.26 8.95 9.34
C ARG A 117 1.35 8.31 8.31
N LEU A 118 0.13 8.83 8.20
CA LEU A 118 -0.80 8.48 7.11
C LEU A 118 -0.28 9.01 5.78
N GLN A 119 -0.34 8.17 4.75
CA GLN A 119 -0.12 8.56 3.36
C GLN A 119 -1.42 9.16 2.79
N ALA A 120 -1.79 10.31 3.35
CA ALA A 120 -2.89 11.16 2.91
C ALA A 120 -2.35 12.52 2.44
N HIS A 121 -3.19 13.32 1.78
CA HIS A 121 -2.81 14.66 1.33
C HIS A 121 -3.73 15.71 1.96
N PRO A 122 -3.22 16.59 2.84
CA PRO A 122 -1.85 16.61 3.35
C PRO A 122 -1.54 15.40 4.27
N PRO A 123 -0.26 15.05 4.48
CA PRO A 123 0.11 13.98 5.41
C PRO A 123 -0.34 14.28 6.83
N VAL A 124 -0.85 13.25 7.53
CA VAL A 124 -1.28 13.34 8.93
C VAL A 124 -0.34 12.50 9.78
N GLU A 125 0.26 13.11 10.81
CA GLU A 125 1.09 12.40 11.79
C GLU A 125 0.40 12.33 13.15
N HIS A 126 0.59 11.22 13.86
CA HIS A 126 0.07 11.04 15.21
C HIS A 126 1.08 10.29 16.09
N PRO A 127 1.33 10.73 17.34
CA PRO A 127 2.17 9.98 18.25
C PRO A 127 1.50 8.66 18.66
N ALA A 128 2.30 7.62 18.91
CA ALA A 128 1.83 6.33 19.38
C ALA A 128 2.84 5.67 20.31
N THR A 129 2.35 5.11 21.41
CA THR A 129 3.17 4.38 22.39
C THR A 129 2.79 2.90 22.36
N VAL A 130 3.73 2.03 22.01
CA VAL A 130 3.53 0.57 22.02
C VAL A 130 4.05 0.01 23.34
N SER A 131 3.18 -0.71 24.06
CA SER A 131 3.55 -1.45 25.27
C SER A 131 3.71 -2.94 24.97
N SER A 132 4.70 -3.58 25.59
CA SER A 132 4.94 -5.02 25.42
C SER A 132 3.69 -5.84 25.75
N GLY A 133 3.34 -6.77 24.86
CA GLY A 133 2.20 -7.68 25.02
C GLY A 133 0.81 -7.03 24.94
N LYS A 134 0.71 -5.77 24.51
CA LYS A 134 -0.57 -5.05 24.36
C LYS A 134 -0.77 -4.57 22.93
N GLU A 135 -1.99 -4.72 22.42
CA GLU A 135 -2.42 -4.03 21.21
C GLU A 135 -2.55 -2.53 21.50
N THR A 136 -1.97 -1.71 20.63
CA THR A 136 -2.13 -0.25 20.66
C THR A 136 -3.01 0.15 19.49
N ARG A 137 -4.13 0.81 19.76
CA ARG A 137 -5.06 1.30 18.74
C ARG A 137 -4.98 2.81 18.64
N VAL A 138 -4.64 3.30 17.45
CA VAL A 138 -4.62 4.73 17.14
C VAL A 138 -5.86 5.06 16.32
N THR A 139 -6.67 6.01 16.79
CA THR A 139 -7.80 6.52 16.02
C THR A 139 -7.42 7.89 15.47
N LEU A 140 -7.43 8.00 14.14
CA LEU A 140 -7.04 9.20 13.44
C LEU A 140 -8.30 9.93 13.04
N VAL A 141 -8.51 11.10 13.64
CA VAL A 141 -9.65 11.96 13.35
C VAL A 141 -9.22 12.93 12.25
N PRO A 142 -9.97 13.06 11.13
CA PRO A 142 -9.67 14.00 10.06
C PRO A 142 -9.58 15.46 10.51
#